data_AF-A0A937Y8H6-F1
#
_entry.id   AF-A0A937Y8H6-F1
#
_cell.length_a   1.000
_cell.length_b   1.000
_cell.length_c   1.000
_cell.angle_alpha   90.00
_cell.angle_beta   90.00
_cell.angle_gamma   90.00
#
_symmetry.space_group_name_H-M   'P 1'
#
loop_
_entity.id
_entity.type
_entity.pdbx_description
1 polymer ?
#
loop_
_entity_poly.entity_id
_entity_poly.type
_entity_poly.pdbx_seq_one_letter_code
_entity_poly.pdbx_strand_id
1 'polypeptide(L)'
;MATMAEALALHREGRVDEAAVLYDRILAAHPDQPDALHLRGVVSMQRGELREAVTMIGKAIVLRPDDAAFYSNLAAALYRLQMFDQALNYASRAMQLDSKSFQSRMITAQCFYAKEMWQDSADAYNEALALDPDNRNLIDGRLGALQALAAHEQVVEFIEPLSCTMDDQLRISKAQALRELKRFDEALSELESCSAKAGHDWQVNMLKLMLDRGDKQGAIPHGQALLEAKDMLATQRLSESSAAEFRSAWPRTVPEFRPNDDEHPERNVVCFSLWGDNPKYTYNAVLNAKKVPLEYPGWSARFYVDGTVPTEIVQALVDYGARVIPVEADPRTHLKLFWRFLATDDPSVERFLCRDCDAVVNYREVAAVQEWLLSGRRFHVMRDHPEHAELMMAGMWGGVAGVLPQLSQQAVEYYESHEPKWRWVDQDFLRDRVWPIIKADCLVHDDFYAMGGDCRRFPAGSELSESEHVGGYRPRFAAEQDYAPKSN
;
A
#
# COMPACT_ATOMS: atom_id res chain seq x y z
N MET A 1 25.26 -47.25 8.01
CA MET A 1 25.83 -46.06 7.35
C MET A 1 24.66 -45.23 6.86
N ALA A 2 24.71 -43.90 6.99
CA ALA A 2 23.67 -43.05 6.40
C ALA A 2 23.62 -43.28 4.89
N THR A 3 22.45 -43.56 4.35
CA THR A 3 22.27 -43.80 2.91
C THR A 3 21.61 -42.61 2.23
N MET A 4 21.89 -42.43 0.93
CA MET A 4 21.19 -41.42 0.12
C MET A 4 19.67 -41.62 0.14
N ALA A 5 19.22 -42.87 0.15
CA ALA A 5 17.79 -43.20 0.18
C ALA A 5 17.10 -42.71 1.47
N GLU A 6 17.75 -42.89 2.63
CA GLU A 6 17.24 -42.38 3.91
C GLU A 6 17.19 -40.85 3.93
N ALA A 7 18.26 -40.18 3.48
CA ALA A 7 18.30 -38.72 3.41
C ALA A 7 17.21 -38.14 2.49
N LEU A 8 17.05 -38.74 1.31
CA LEU A 8 16.00 -38.38 0.36
C LEU A 8 14.59 -38.60 0.91
N ALA A 9 14.37 -39.70 1.64
CA ALA A 9 13.07 -39.98 2.26
C ALA A 9 12.68 -38.90 3.27
N LEU A 10 13.60 -38.56 4.19
CA LEU A 10 13.40 -37.47 5.16
C LEU A 10 13.16 -36.12 4.47
N HIS A 11 13.89 -35.84 3.40
CA HIS A 11 13.72 -34.60 2.64
C HIS A 11 12.33 -34.51 1.99
N ARG A 12 11.83 -35.60 1.41
CA ARG A 12 10.47 -35.69 0.84
C ARG A 12 9.37 -35.59 1.90
N GLU A 13 9.63 -36.03 3.12
CA GLU A 13 8.73 -35.86 4.28
C GLU A 13 8.75 -34.44 4.85
N GLY A 14 9.59 -33.53 4.32
CA GLY A 14 9.73 -32.17 4.84
C GLY A 14 10.56 -32.08 6.12
N ARG A 15 11.22 -33.18 6.54
CA ARG A 15 12.14 -33.23 7.68
C ARG A 15 13.52 -32.72 7.27
N VAL A 16 13.54 -31.46 6.83
CA VAL A 16 14.68 -30.80 6.19
C VAL A 16 15.93 -30.83 7.07
N ASP A 17 15.77 -30.64 8.39
CA ASP A 17 16.90 -30.59 9.30
C ASP A 17 17.57 -31.94 9.51
N GLU A 18 16.77 -33.01 9.57
CA GLU A 18 17.28 -34.37 9.72
C GLU A 18 17.91 -34.86 8.41
N ALA A 19 17.33 -34.49 7.27
CA ALA A 19 17.93 -34.73 5.96
C ALA A 19 19.31 -34.05 5.83
N ALA A 20 19.44 -32.79 6.30
CA ALA A 20 20.72 -32.08 6.31
C ALA A 20 21.81 -32.87 7.06
N VAL A 21 21.49 -33.37 8.25
CA VAL A 21 22.42 -34.16 9.07
C VAL A 21 22.86 -35.44 8.34
N LEU A 22 21.94 -36.11 7.63
CA LEU A 22 22.29 -37.30 6.85
C LEU A 22 23.16 -36.95 5.63
N TYR A 23 22.84 -35.89 4.89
CA TYR A 23 23.69 -35.42 3.80
C TYR A 23 25.09 -35.04 4.29
N ASP A 24 25.22 -34.35 5.42
CA ASP A 24 26.51 -33.98 6.02
C ASP A 24 27.33 -35.23 6.40
N ARG A 25 26.69 -36.28 6.93
CA ARG A 25 27.35 -37.56 7.23
C ARG A 25 27.82 -38.27 5.96
N ILE A 26 27.02 -38.23 4.89
CA ILE A 26 27.38 -38.81 3.59
C ILE A 26 28.58 -38.06 3.01
N LEU A 27 28.57 -36.73 3.07
CA LEU A 27 29.67 -35.88 2.58
C LEU A 27 30.94 -36.01 3.44
N ALA A 28 30.81 -36.29 4.73
CA ALA A 28 31.97 -36.58 5.58
C ALA A 28 32.68 -37.89 5.16
N ALA A 29 31.92 -38.90 4.72
CA ALA A 29 32.46 -40.16 4.23
C ALA A 29 32.90 -40.10 2.75
N HIS A 30 32.17 -39.33 1.94
CA HIS A 30 32.35 -39.17 0.50
C HIS A 30 32.20 -37.69 0.10
N PRO A 31 33.27 -36.87 0.26
CA PRO A 31 33.19 -35.42 0.04
C PRO A 31 32.80 -35.00 -1.38
N ASP A 32 33.12 -35.83 -2.38
CA ASP A 32 32.90 -35.54 -3.80
C ASP A 32 31.67 -36.28 -4.36
N GLN A 33 30.64 -36.50 -3.54
CA GLN A 33 29.40 -37.15 -3.96
C GLN A 33 28.41 -36.09 -4.49
N PRO A 34 28.14 -36.02 -5.82
CA PRO A 34 27.48 -34.85 -6.41
C PRO A 34 26.02 -34.68 -5.96
N ASP A 35 25.28 -35.78 -5.79
CA ASP A 35 23.86 -35.74 -5.42
C ASP A 35 23.67 -35.25 -3.98
N ALA A 36 24.55 -35.64 -3.05
CA ALA A 36 24.55 -35.18 -1.67
C ALA A 36 24.95 -33.71 -1.58
N LEU A 37 25.93 -33.26 -2.38
CA LEU A 37 26.29 -31.84 -2.48
C LEU A 37 25.11 -31.01 -3.00
N HIS A 38 24.47 -31.45 -4.09
CA HIS A 38 23.31 -30.78 -4.67
C HIS A 38 22.14 -30.71 -3.69
N LEU A 39 21.72 -31.84 -3.12
CA LEU A 39 20.56 -31.91 -2.24
C LEU A 39 20.80 -31.22 -0.91
N ARG A 40 22.03 -31.26 -0.38
CA ARG A 40 22.41 -30.44 0.79
C ARG A 40 22.34 -28.95 0.48
N GLY A 41 22.74 -28.56 -0.73
CA GLY A 41 22.58 -27.19 -1.21
C GLY A 41 21.11 -26.77 -1.32
N VAL A 42 20.24 -27.64 -1.84
CA VAL A 42 18.77 -27.41 -1.87
C VAL A 42 18.21 -27.24 -0.45
N VAL A 43 18.64 -28.06 0.51
CA VAL A 43 18.29 -27.92 1.92
C VAL A 43 18.74 -26.56 2.49
N SER A 44 19.97 -26.13 2.19
CA SER A 44 20.44 -24.79 2.56
C SER A 44 19.58 -23.67 1.96
N MET A 45 19.10 -23.82 0.72
CA MET A 45 18.14 -22.85 0.16
C MET A 45 16.83 -22.82 0.97
N GLN A 46 16.29 -23.98 1.36
CA GLN A 46 15.07 -24.07 2.15
C GLN A 46 15.22 -23.41 3.54
N ARG A 47 16.44 -23.41 4.10
CA ARG A 47 16.80 -22.70 5.33
C ARG A 47 17.14 -21.21 5.16
N GLY A 48 17.23 -20.72 3.92
CA GLY A 48 17.66 -19.34 3.63
C GLY A 48 19.18 -19.12 3.64
N GLU A 49 19.97 -20.19 3.76
CA GLU A 49 21.44 -20.19 3.71
C GLU A 49 21.95 -20.10 2.26
N LEU A 50 21.55 -19.05 1.54
CA LEU A 50 21.67 -19.00 0.08
C LEU A 50 23.12 -19.05 -0.44
N ARG A 51 24.08 -18.46 0.29
CA ARG A 51 25.50 -18.49 -0.11
C ARG A 51 26.12 -19.88 0.03
N GLU A 52 25.71 -20.63 1.05
CA GLU A 52 26.14 -22.02 1.23
C GLU A 52 25.54 -22.89 0.12
N ALA A 53 24.27 -22.69 -0.20
CA ALA A 53 23.61 -23.38 -1.31
C ALA A 53 24.36 -23.19 -2.64
N VAL A 54 24.69 -21.95 -3.00
CA VAL A 54 25.48 -21.63 -4.20
C VAL A 54 26.81 -22.40 -4.20
N THR A 55 27.49 -22.44 -3.05
CA THR A 55 28.78 -23.13 -2.92
C THR A 55 28.64 -24.64 -3.12
N MET A 56 27.68 -25.28 -2.45
CA MET A 56 27.49 -26.73 -2.50
C MET A 56 27.01 -27.19 -3.88
N ILE A 57 26.04 -26.50 -4.47
CA ILE A 57 25.54 -26.81 -5.82
C ILE A 57 26.63 -26.54 -6.87
N GLY A 58 27.41 -25.47 -6.72
CA GLY A 58 28.55 -25.19 -7.59
C GLY A 58 29.58 -26.32 -7.61
N LYS A 59 29.88 -26.93 -6.45
CA LYS A 59 30.74 -28.13 -6.37
C LYS A 59 30.12 -29.33 -7.08
N ALA A 60 28.81 -29.56 -6.91
CA ALA A 60 28.10 -30.63 -7.60
C ALA A 60 28.21 -30.50 -9.14
N ILE A 61 28.09 -29.28 -9.67
CA ILE A 61 28.25 -28.99 -11.11
C ILE A 61 29.67 -29.30 -11.62
N VAL A 62 30.70 -28.95 -10.84
CA VAL A 62 32.10 -29.26 -11.21
C VAL A 62 32.32 -30.77 -11.33
N LEU A 63 31.70 -31.55 -10.45
CA LEU A 63 31.83 -33.00 -10.43
C LEU A 63 30.94 -33.71 -11.47
N ARG A 64 29.78 -33.12 -11.80
CA ARG A 64 28.84 -33.64 -12.80
C ARG A 64 28.21 -32.47 -13.59
N PRO A 65 28.81 -32.09 -14.73
CA PRO A 65 28.44 -30.87 -15.45
C PRO A 65 27.26 -31.04 -16.42
N ASP A 66 26.70 -32.24 -16.56
CA ASP A 66 25.64 -32.62 -17.49
C ASP A 66 24.25 -32.77 -16.83
N ASP A 67 24.14 -32.51 -15.52
CA ASP A 67 22.87 -32.57 -14.80
C ASP A 67 22.14 -31.22 -14.79
N ALA A 68 21.06 -31.10 -15.56
CA ALA A 68 20.29 -29.86 -15.69
C ALA A 68 19.72 -29.36 -14.36
N ALA A 69 19.34 -30.25 -13.44
CA ALA A 69 18.72 -29.88 -12.17
C ALA A 69 19.70 -29.15 -11.24
N PHE A 70 21.01 -29.37 -11.40
CA PHE A 70 22.04 -28.66 -10.64
C PHE A 70 22.08 -27.18 -11.06
N TYR A 71 22.05 -26.93 -12.37
CA TYR A 71 22.03 -25.57 -12.92
C TYR A 71 20.73 -24.82 -12.59
N SER A 72 19.57 -25.48 -12.69
CA SER A 72 18.28 -24.85 -12.31
C SER A 72 18.26 -24.42 -10.85
N ASN A 73 18.71 -25.28 -9.92
CA ASN A 73 18.71 -24.94 -8.50
C ASN A 73 19.77 -23.90 -8.15
N LEU A 74 20.92 -23.89 -8.83
CA LEU A 74 21.90 -22.81 -8.68
C LEU A 74 21.33 -21.47 -9.16
N ALA A 75 20.65 -21.45 -10.30
CA ALA A 75 19.99 -20.25 -10.82
C ALA A 75 18.93 -19.72 -9.83
N ALA A 76 18.12 -20.60 -9.24
CA ALA A 76 17.15 -20.23 -8.21
C ALA A 76 17.81 -19.63 -6.95
N ALA A 77 18.95 -20.19 -6.50
CA ALA A 77 19.71 -19.65 -5.37
C ALA A 77 20.26 -18.24 -5.67
N LEU A 78 20.80 -18.05 -6.87
CA LEU A 78 21.33 -16.76 -7.33
C LEU A 78 20.23 -15.71 -7.52
N TYR A 79 19.06 -16.11 -8.02
CA TYR A 79 17.89 -15.25 -8.10
C TYR A 79 17.48 -14.73 -6.71
N ARG A 80 17.41 -15.62 -5.70
CA ARG A 80 17.10 -15.22 -4.32
C ARG A 80 18.18 -14.36 -3.67
N LEU A 81 19.42 -14.41 -4.17
CA LEU A 81 20.51 -13.50 -3.81
C LEU A 81 20.50 -12.18 -4.62
N GLN A 82 19.50 -11.97 -5.47
CA GLN A 82 19.38 -10.82 -6.39
C GLN A 82 20.54 -10.72 -7.41
N MET A 83 21.21 -11.83 -7.69
CA MET A 83 22.29 -11.92 -8.67
C MET A 83 21.73 -12.32 -10.05
N PHE A 84 20.84 -11.48 -10.59
CA PHE A 84 19.97 -11.81 -11.73
C PHE A 84 20.72 -12.21 -13.00
N ASP A 85 21.82 -11.53 -13.36
CA ASP A 85 22.57 -11.87 -14.58
C ASP A 85 23.25 -13.23 -14.50
N GLN A 86 23.74 -13.61 -13.31
CA GLN A 86 24.30 -14.95 -13.11
C GLN A 86 23.19 -16.01 -13.11
N ALA A 87 22.05 -15.72 -12.47
CA ALA A 87 20.89 -16.60 -12.50
C ALA A 87 20.43 -16.88 -13.94
N LEU A 88 20.34 -15.86 -14.79
CA LEU A 88 20.00 -16.00 -16.22
C LEU A 88 21.00 -16.89 -16.97
N ASN A 89 22.31 -16.71 -16.74
CA ASN A 89 23.33 -17.54 -17.38
C ASN A 89 23.18 -19.03 -17.01
N TYR A 90 22.99 -19.33 -15.73
CA TYR A 90 22.83 -20.71 -15.27
C TYR A 90 21.47 -21.31 -15.65
N ALA A 91 20.39 -20.53 -15.67
CA ALA A 91 19.09 -20.96 -16.18
C ALA A 91 19.16 -21.30 -17.67
N SER A 92 19.85 -20.47 -18.48
CA SER A 92 20.11 -20.75 -19.89
C SER A 92 20.89 -22.05 -20.07
N ARG A 93 21.91 -22.30 -19.24
CA ARG A 93 22.66 -23.56 -19.27
C ARG A 93 21.77 -24.77 -18.92
N ALA A 94 20.91 -24.64 -17.93
CA ALA A 94 19.94 -25.68 -17.58
C ALA A 94 19.01 -26.00 -18.76
N MET A 95 18.50 -24.97 -19.46
CA MET A 95 17.62 -25.12 -20.63
C MET A 95 18.32 -25.76 -21.84
N GLN A 96 19.64 -25.56 -21.99
CA GLN A 96 20.42 -26.24 -23.02
C GLN A 96 20.57 -27.75 -22.75
N LEU A 97 20.64 -28.14 -21.48
CA LEU A 97 20.77 -29.54 -21.05
C LEU A 97 19.41 -30.25 -21.02
N ASP A 98 18.37 -29.56 -20.55
CA ASP A 98 16.99 -30.03 -20.56
C ASP A 98 16.02 -28.91 -21.00
N SER A 99 15.61 -28.99 -22.26
CA SER A 99 14.69 -28.03 -22.85
C SER A 99 13.25 -28.18 -22.36
N LYS A 100 12.91 -29.23 -21.59
CA LYS A 100 11.57 -29.49 -21.05
C LYS A 100 11.41 -29.05 -19.59
N SER A 101 12.44 -28.46 -18.99
CA SER A 101 12.33 -27.89 -17.65
C SER A 101 11.59 -26.55 -17.66
N PHE A 102 10.35 -26.53 -17.15
CA PHE A 102 9.61 -25.29 -16.94
C PHE A 102 10.22 -24.44 -15.80
N GLN A 103 10.86 -25.09 -14.80
CA GLN A 103 11.49 -24.42 -13.66
C GLN A 103 12.57 -23.42 -14.08
N SER A 104 13.42 -23.79 -15.06
CA SER A 104 14.46 -22.89 -15.58
C SER A 104 13.87 -21.69 -16.30
N ARG A 105 12.78 -21.88 -17.06
CA ARG A 105 12.06 -20.78 -17.73
C ARG A 105 11.36 -19.86 -16.74
N MET A 106 10.77 -20.43 -15.69
CA MET A 106 10.18 -19.67 -14.59
C MET A 106 11.23 -18.78 -13.91
N ILE A 107 12.43 -19.29 -13.63
CA ILE A 107 13.52 -18.49 -13.03
C ILE A 107 13.96 -17.37 -13.99
N THR A 108 14.06 -17.66 -15.29
CA THR A 108 14.35 -16.63 -16.31
C THR A 108 13.30 -15.53 -16.30
N ALA A 109 12.01 -15.89 -16.29
CA ALA A 109 10.90 -14.95 -16.23
C ALA A 109 10.95 -14.10 -14.94
N GLN A 110 11.20 -14.73 -13.78
CA GLN A 110 11.37 -14.03 -12.50
C GLN A 110 12.55 -13.05 -12.50
N CYS A 111 13.65 -13.39 -13.16
CA CYS A 111 14.79 -12.48 -13.32
C CYS A 111 14.43 -11.28 -14.20
N PHE A 112 13.72 -11.49 -15.31
CA PHE A 112 13.23 -10.38 -16.14
C PHE A 112 12.26 -9.48 -15.39
N TYR A 113 11.34 -10.07 -14.63
CA TYR A 113 10.43 -9.32 -13.76
C TYR A 113 11.22 -8.47 -12.76
N ALA A 114 12.19 -9.04 -12.05
CA ALA A 114 12.99 -8.30 -11.07
C ALA A 114 13.86 -7.17 -11.69
N LYS A 115 14.13 -7.25 -13.00
CA LYS A 115 14.83 -6.22 -13.78
C LYS A 115 13.86 -5.25 -14.48
N GLU A 116 12.57 -5.31 -14.17
CA GLU A 116 11.50 -4.48 -14.76
C GLU A 116 11.33 -4.67 -16.28
N MET A 117 11.80 -5.80 -16.81
CA MET A 117 11.65 -6.21 -18.20
C MET A 117 10.34 -6.99 -18.36
N TRP A 118 9.22 -6.29 -18.21
CA TRP A 118 7.89 -6.91 -18.06
C TRP A 118 7.45 -7.74 -19.26
N GLN A 119 7.72 -7.29 -20.48
CA GLN A 119 7.38 -8.04 -21.70
C GLN A 119 8.18 -9.34 -21.80
N ASP A 120 9.51 -9.27 -21.64
CA ASP A 120 10.39 -10.45 -21.65
C ASP A 120 10.01 -11.45 -20.54
N SER A 121 9.58 -10.93 -19.38
CA SER A 121 9.04 -11.77 -18.31
C SER A 121 7.75 -12.48 -18.73
N ALA A 122 6.80 -11.77 -19.34
CA ALA A 122 5.54 -12.36 -19.79
C ALA A 122 5.78 -13.44 -20.86
N ASP A 123 6.69 -13.20 -21.78
CA ASP A 123 7.07 -14.14 -22.84
C ASP A 123 7.73 -15.40 -22.27
N ALA A 124 8.68 -15.24 -21.34
CA ALA A 124 9.34 -16.36 -20.68
C ALA A 124 8.36 -17.20 -19.82
N TYR A 125 7.39 -16.57 -19.15
CA TYR A 125 6.32 -17.31 -18.48
C TYR A 125 5.41 -18.04 -19.47
N ASN A 126 5.09 -17.44 -20.62
CA ASN A 126 4.32 -18.11 -21.67
C ASN A 126 5.05 -19.35 -22.21
N GLU A 127 6.37 -19.30 -22.39
CA GLU A 127 7.16 -20.47 -22.74
C GLU A 127 7.15 -21.54 -21.63
N ALA A 128 7.16 -21.15 -20.36
CA ALA A 128 7.05 -22.08 -19.24
C ALA A 128 5.67 -22.76 -19.20
N LEU A 129 4.60 -21.98 -19.41
CA LEU A 129 3.21 -22.47 -19.49
C LEU A 129 2.99 -23.42 -20.67
N ALA A 130 3.72 -23.26 -21.77
CA ALA A 130 3.66 -24.22 -22.89
C ALA A 130 4.13 -25.63 -22.49
N LEU A 131 4.87 -25.78 -21.38
CA LEU A 131 5.31 -27.07 -20.83
C LEU A 131 4.41 -27.58 -19.70
N ASP A 132 3.81 -26.67 -18.93
CA ASP A 132 2.91 -26.98 -17.82
C ASP A 132 1.75 -25.96 -17.77
N PRO A 133 0.70 -26.15 -18.61
CA PRO A 133 -0.33 -25.13 -18.83
C PRO A 133 -1.20 -24.83 -17.60
N ASP A 134 -1.36 -25.82 -16.70
CA ASP A 134 -2.24 -25.71 -15.53
C ASP A 134 -1.48 -25.24 -14.27
N ASN A 135 -0.20 -24.86 -14.41
CA ASN A 135 0.63 -24.47 -13.28
C ASN A 135 0.24 -23.09 -12.73
N ARG A 136 -0.38 -23.08 -11.56
CA ARG A 136 -0.88 -21.83 -10.95
C ARG A 136 0.21 -20.77 -10.74
N ASN A 137 1.41 -21.16 -10.33
CA ASN A 137 2.50 -20.21 -10.10
C ASN A 137 2.94 -19.54 -11.41
N LEU A 138 2.90 -20.27 -12.53
CA LEU A 138 3.23 -19.71 -13.84
C LEU A 138 2.11 -18.79 -14.36
N ILE A 139 0.84 -19.16 -14.12
CA ILE A 139 -0.32 -18.32 -14.45
C ILE A 139 -0.25 -16.99 -13.70
N ASP A 140 -0.07 -17.03 -12.38
CA ASP A 140 0.04 -15.84 -11.53
C ASP A 140 1.27 -15.00 -11.91
N GLY A 141 2.41 -15.65 -12.19
CA GLY A 141 3.63 -14.97 -12.62
C GLY A 141 3.45 -14.22 -13.94
N ARG A 142 2.84 -14.86 -14.95
CA ARG A 142 2.55 -14.21 -16.24
C ARG A 142 1.56 -13.06 -16.07
N LEU A 143 0.48 -13.29 -15.33
CA LEU A 143 -0.54 -12.28 -15.07
C LEU A 143 0.08 -11.04 -14.40
N GLY A 144 0.92 -11.24 -13.39
CA GLY A 144 1.65 -10.16 -12.72
C GLY A 144 2.57 -9.38 -13.68
N ALA A 145 3.25 -10.06 -14.60
CA ALA A 145 4.08 -9.41 -15.63
C ALA A 145 3.23 -8.57 -16.61
N LEU A 146 2.11 -9.11 -17.10
CA LEU A 146 1.20 -8.39 -18.00
C LEU A 146 0.54 -7.18 -17.32
N GLN A 147 0.19 -7.30 -16.03
CA GLN A 147 -0.33 -6.21 -15.22
C GLN A 147 0.71 -5.10 -15.00
N ALA A 148 1.96 -5.47 -14.69
CA ALA A 148 3.06 -4.50 -14.56
C ALA A 148 3.36 -3.76 -15.87
N LEU A 149 3.16 -4.43 -17.01
CA LEU A 149 3.25 -3.83 -18.34
C LEU A 149 2.05 -2.95 -18.71
N ALA A 150 0.95 -2.99 -17.94
CA ALA A 150 -0.35 -2.42 -18.30
C ALA A 150 -0.90 -2.94 -19.66
N ALA A 151 -0.57 -4.19 -20.01
CA ALA A 151 -1.03 -4.83 -21.24
C ALA A 151 -2.44 -5.41 -21.09
N HIS A 152 -3.43 -4.55 -20.88
CA HIS A 152 -4.80 -4.96 -20.51
C HIS A 152 -5.47 -5.90 -21.52
N GLU A 153 -5.29 -5.70 -22.83
CA GLU A 153 -5.86 -6.61 -23.84
C GLU A 153 -5.24 -8.01 -23.74
N GLN A 154 -3.91 -8.10 -23.55
CA GLN A 154 -3.23 -9.38 -23.37
C GLN A 154 -3.66 -10.09 -22.07
N VAL A 155 -3.99 -9.34 -21.01
CA VAL A 155 -4.57 -9.93 -19.78
C VAL A 155 -5.90 -10.60 -20.09
N VAL A 156 -6.79 -9.91 -20.82
CA VAL A 156 -8.10 -10.46 -21.20
C VAL A 156 -7.94 -11.70 -22.07
N GLU A 157 -7.12 -11.62 -23.13
CA GLU A 157 -6.84 -12.73 -24.04
C GLU A 157 -6.21 -13.93 -23.32
N PHE A 158 -5.31 -13.69 -22.36
CA PHE A 158 -4.65 -14.75 -21.60
C PHE A 158 -5.63 -15.50 -20.69
N ILE A 159 -6.55 -14.78 -20.05
CA ILE A 159 -7.50 -15.36 -19.09
C ILE A 159 -8.70 -16.02 -19.79
N GLU A 160 -9.12 -15.55 -20.97
CA GLU A 160 -10.26 -16.09 -21.72
C GLU A 160 -10.29 -17.63 -21.86
N PRO A 161 -9.21 -18.31 -22.31
CA PRO A 161 -9.20 -19.76 -22.44
C PRO A 161 -9.21 -20.51 -21.11
N LEU A 162 -8.92 -19.84 -19.98
CA LEU A 162 -8.91 -20.45 -18.64
C LEU A 162 -10.31 -20.54 -18.02
N SER A 163 -11.36 -20.18 -18.78
CA SER A 163 -12.78 -20.07 -18.37
C SER A 163 -13.34 -21.23 -17.54
N CYS A 164 -12.87 -22.47 -17.74
CA CYS A 164 -13.28 -23.65 -16.98
C CYS A 164 -12.67 -23.77 -15.56
N THR A 165 -11.63 -22.99 -15.27
CA THR A 165 -10.83 -23.03 -14.03
C THR A 165 -10.79 -21.70 -13.27
N MET A 166 -11.55 -20.71 -13.74
CA MET A 166 -11.58 -19.35 -13.19
C MET A 166 -12.02 -19.37 -11.73
N ASP A 167 -11.08 -19.14 -10.82
CA ASP A 167 -11.39 -18.67 -9.48
C ASP A 167 -11.77 -17.18 -9.52
N ASP A 168 -12.32 -16.69 -8.41
CA ASP A 168 -12.74 -15.30 -8.28
C ASP A 168 -11.57 -14.33 -8.48
N GLN A 169 -10.33 -14.75 -8.19
CA GLN A 169 -9.14 -13.90 -8.34
C GLN A 169 -8.81 -13.62 -9.82
N LEU A 170 -8.86 -14.64 -10.67
CA LEU A 170 -8.69 -14.46 -12.11
C LEU A 170 -9.83 -13.64 -12.71
N ARG A 171 -11.08 -13.82 -12.23
CA ARG A 171 -12.23 -13.03 -12.70
C ARG A 171 -12.06 -11.55 -12.35
N ILE A 172 -11.68 -11.27 -11.12
CA ILE A 172 -11.38 -9.91 -10.68
C ILE A 172 -10.24 -9.30 -11.52
N SER A 173 -9.18 -10.05 -11.79
CA SER A 173 -8.05 -9.58 -12.60
C SER A 173 -8.46 -9.27 -14.05
N LYS A 174 -9.33 -10.10 -14.66
CA LYS A 174 -9.90 -9.84 -15.99
C LYS A 174 -10.83 -8.62 -15.97
N ALA A 175 -11.70 -8.51 -14.96
CA ALA A 175 -12.61 -7.37 -14.80
C ALA A 175 -11.84 -6.05 -14.65
N GLN A 176 -10.72 -6.05 -13.93
CA GLN A 176 -9.83 -4.89 -13.82
C GLN A 176 -9.28 -4.49 -15.19
N ALA A 177 -8.76 -5.43 -15.97
CA ALA A 177 -8.26 -5.15 -17.31
C ALA A 177 -9.36 -4.63 -18.24
N LEU A 178 -10.55 -5.24 -18.22
CA LEU A 178 -11.72 -4.80 -18.99
C LEU A 178 -12.17 -3.38 -18.60
N ARG A 179 -12.12 -3.03 -17.31
CA ARG A 179 -12.42 -1.68 -16.80
C ARG A 179 -11.46 -0.64 -17.37
N GLU A 180 -10.15 -0.90 -17.35
CA GLU A 180 -9.13 -0.01 -17.94
C GLU A 180 -9.31 0.14 -19.47
N LEU A 181 -9.79 -0.91 -20.14
CA LEU A 181 -10.18 -0.88 -21.56
C LEU A 181 -11.54 -0.22 -21.82
N LYS A 182 -12.24 0.25 -20.78
CA LYS A 182 -13.60 0.82 -20.83
C LYS A 182 -14.66 -0.16 -21.36
N ARG A 183 -14.39 -1.47 -21.29
CA ARG A 183 -15.31 -2.57 -21.63
C ARG A 183 -16.16 -2.92 -20.40
N PHE A 184 -16.95 -1.94 -19.94
CA PHE A 184 -17.57 -1.98 -18.62
C PHE A 184 -18.61 -3.08 -18.42
N ASP A 185 -19.42 -3.38 -19.43
CA ASP A 185 -20.46 -4.42 -19.31
C ASP A 185 -19.85 -5.82 -19.22
N GLU A 186 -18.73 -6.06 -19.91
CA GLU A 186 -17.96 -7.29 -19.78
C GLU A 186 -17.30 -7.39 -18.39
N ALA A 187 -16.71 -6.29 -17.91
CA ALA A 187 -16.14 -6.24 -16.56
C ALA A 187 -17.20 -6.55 -15.49
N LEU A 188 -18.42 -6.01 -15.65
CA LEU A 188 -19.54 -6.26 -14.74
C LEU A 188 -19.92 -7.74 -14.75
N SER A 189 -20.05 -8.34 -15.94
CA SER A 189 -20.39 -9.75 -16.09
C SER A 189 -19.38 -10.67 -15.39
N GLU A 190 -18.08 -10.36 -15.47
CA GLU A 190 -17.04 -11.12 -14.77
C GLU A 190 -17.16 -11.01 -13.25
N LEU A 191 -17.38 -9.81 -12.72
CA LEU A 191 -17.58 -9.62 -11.28
C LEU A 191 -18.89 -10.26 -10.79
N GLU A 192 -19.97 -10.19 -11.56
CA GLU A 192 -21.25 -10.85 -11.21
C GLU A 192 -21.15 -12.37 -11.20
N SER A 193 -20.21 -12.93 -11.95
CA SER A 193 -19.92 -14.37 -12.00
C SER A 193 -19.06 -14.86 -10.82
N CYS A 194 -18.50 -13.95 -10.01
CA CYS A 194 -17.74 -14.33 -8.82
C CYS A 194 -18.64 -14.96 -7.74
N SER A 195 -18.12 -15.96 -7.04
CA SER A 195 -18.83 -16.65 -5.96
C SER A 195 -18.84 -15.86 -4.65
N ALA A 196 -17.73 -15.19 -4.31
CA ALA A 196 -17.52 -14.48 -3.06
C ALA A 196 -17.85 -12.98 -3.16
N LYS A 197 -19.14 -12.66 -3.35
CA LYS A 197 -19.63 -11.26 -3.49
C LYS A 197 -19.58 -10.42 -2.21
N ALA A 198 -19.19 -11.00 -1.09
CA ALA A 198 -18.98 -10.29 0.18
C ALA A 198 -17.49 -9.99 0.46
N GLY A 199 -16.57 -10.50 -0.36
CA GLY A 199 -15.14 -10.31 -0.16
C GLY A 199 -14.71 -8.86 -0.40
N HIS A 200 -13.71 -8.40 0.35
CA HIS A 200 -13.13 -7.07 0.21
C HIS A 200 -12.75 -6.75 -1.25
N ASP A 201 -12.03 -7.65 -1.91
CA ASP A 201 -11.54 -7.40 -3.26
C ASP A 201 -12.67 -7.30 -4.28
N TRP A 202 -13.71 -8.11 -4.14
CA TRP A 202 -14.89 -8.00 -4.99
C TRP A 202 -15.59 -6.65 -4.81
N GLN A 203 -15.80 -6.22 -3.56
CA GLN A 203 -16.48 -4.96 -3.25
C GLN A 203 -15.69 -3.74 -3.76
N VAL A 204 -14.36 -3.74 -3.62
CA VAL A 204 -13.50 -2.67 -4.15
C VAL A 204 -13.60 -2.58 -5.67
N ASN A 205 -13.55 -3.72 -6.37
CA ASN A 205 -13.59 -3.72 -7.83
C ASN A 205 -14.97 -3.37 -8.37
N MET A 206 -16.05 -3.79 -7.69
CA MET A 206 -17.41 -3.40 -8.06
C MET A 206 -17.64 -1.91 -7.82
N LEU A 207 -17.19 -1.38 -6.68
CA LEU A 207 -17.24 0.06 -6.38
C LEU A 207 -16.59 0.88 -7.50
N LYS A 208 -15.35 0.56 -7.85
CA LYS A 208 -14.60 1.27 -8.90
C LYS A 208 -15.26 1.15 -10.27
N LEU A 209 -15.74 -0.05 -10.63
CA LEU A 209 -16.42 -0.27 -11.90
C LEU A 209 -17.68 0.59 -12.02
N MET A 210 -18.51 0.64 -10.98
CA MET A 210 -19.73 1.46 -11.00
C MET A 210 -19.39 2.95 -11.16
N LEU A 211 -18.35 3.43 -10.49
CA LEU A 211 -17.91 4.83 -10.61
C LEU A 211 -17.36 5.18 -12.00
N ASP A 212 -16.54 4.30 -12.59
CA ASP A 212 -16.03 4.52 -13.95
C ASP A 212 -17.14 4.50 -15.02
N ARG A 213 -18.25 3.81 -14.73
CA ARG A 213 -19.48 3.85 -15.54
C ARG A 213 -20.34 5.09 -15.30
N GLY A 214 -19.98 5.93 -14.33
CA GLY A 214 -20.77 7.08 -13.89
C GLY A 214 -21.96 6.72 -12.98
N ASP A 215 -22.09 5.47 -12.55
CA ASP A 215 -23.15 5.00 -11.65
C ASP A 215 -22.76 5.19 -10.17
N LYS A 216 -22.81 6.44 -9.71
CA LYS A 216 -22.55 6.78 -8.30
C LYS A 216 -23.54 6.11 -7.35
N GLN A 217 -24.79 5.88 -7.75
CA GLN A 217 -25.80 5.31 -6.87
C GLN A 217 -25.61 3.80 -6.69
N GLY A 218 -25.25 3.09 -7.76
CA GLY A 218 -24.88 1.67 -7.72
C GLY A 218 -23.56 1.41 -6.98
N ALA A 219 -22.66 2.40 -6.95
CA ALA A 219 -21.40 2.33 -6.19
C ALA A 219 -21.60 2.33 -4.66
N ILE A 220 -22.59 3.06 -4.13
CA ILE A 220 -22.76 3.29 -2.70
C ILE A 220 -22.87 2.01 -1.87
N PRO A 221 -23.70 1.00 -2.21
CA PRO A 221 -23.79 -0.24 -1.43
C PRO A 221 -22.45 -0.98 -1.28
N HIS A 222 -21.56 -0.88 -2.28
CA HIS A 222 -20.25 -1.52 -2.22
C HIS A 222 -19.29 -0.79 -1.29
N GLY A 223 -19.27 0.55 -1.34
CA GLY A 223 -18.52 1.36 -0.38
C GLY A 223 -19.02 1.18 1.06
N GLN A 224 -20.34 1.07 1.25
CA GLN A 224 -20.96 0.78 2.54
C GLN A 224 -20.44 -0.55 3.11
N ALA A 225 -20.53 -1.62 2.32
CA ALA A 225 -20.09 -2.95 2.74
C ALA A 225 -18.59 -2.97 3.11
N LEU A 226 -17.75 -2.22 2.39
CA LEU A 226 -16.34 -2.07 2.71
C LEU A 226 -16.12 -1.41 4.08
N LEU A 227 -16.83 -0.31 4.35
CA LEU A 227 -16.71 0.40 5.62
C LEU A 227 -17.20 -0.45 6.80
N GLU A 228 -18.33 -1.15 6.64
CA GLU A 228 -18.86 -2.03 7.67
C GLU A 228 -17.91 -3.20 7.99
N ALA A 229 -17.36 -3.84 6.95
CA ALA A 229 -16.37 -4.90 7.13
C ALA A 229 -15.11 -4.38 7.83
N LYS A 230 -14.62 -3.20 7.45
CA LYS A 230 -13.45 -2.56 8.07
C LYS A 230 -13.71 -2.19 9.53
N ASP A 231 -14.87 -1.61 9.87
CA ASP A 231 -15.21 -1.26 11.26
C ASP A 231 -15.35 -2.50 12.15
N MET A 232 -15.97 -3.56 11.63
CA MET A 232 -16.07 -4.83 12.33
C MET A 232 -14.68 -5.39 12.66
N LEU A 233 -13.77 -5.43 11.68
CA LEU A 233 -12.39 -5.91 11.88
C LEU A 233 -11.60 -5.01 12.84
N ALA A 234 -11.72 -3.69 12.72
CA ALA A 234 -11.06 -2.74 13.62
C ALA A 234 -11.53 -2.91 15.07
N THR A 235 -12.84 -3.11 15.27
CA THR A 235 -13.44 -3.34 16.60
C THR A 235 -13.07 -4.71 17.20
N GLN A 236 -12.79 -5.71 16.36
CA GLN A 236 -12.25 -6.99 16.83
C GLN A 236 -10.80 -6.87 17.32
N ARG A 237 -9.99 -5.99 16.71
CA ARG A 237 -8.60 -5.77 17.11
C ARG A 237 -8.46 -4.94 18.39
N LEU A 238 -9.26 -3.88 18.54
CA LEU A 238 -9.36 -3.10 19.76
C LEU A 238 -10.81 -3.08 20.22
N SER A 239 -11.11 -3.85 21.27
CA SER A 239 -12.47 -3.96 21.78
C SER A 239 -13.01 -2.63 22.29
N GLU A 240 -14.33 -2.47 22.21
CA GLU A 240 -15.03 -1.28 22.73
C GLU A 240 -14.74 -1.04 24.22
N SER A 241 -14.54 -2.09 25.02
CA SER A 241 -14.17 -1.96 26.44
C SER A 241 -12.79 -1.33 26.60
N SER A 242 -11.81 -1.74 25.79
CA SER A 242 -10.45 -1.22 25.84
C SER A 242 -10.40 0.22 25.33
N ALA A 243 -11.14 0.49 24.25
CA ALA A 243 -11.30 1.85 23.72
C ALA A 243 -11.99 2.78 24.75
N ALA A 244 -13.01 2.30 25.45
CA ALA A 244 -13.69 3.06 26.50
C ALA A 244 -12.78 3.33 27.71
N GLU A 245 -11.91 2.39 28.08
CA GLU A 245 -10.90 2.60 29.12
C GLU A 245 -9.95 3.73 28.74
N PHE A 246 -9.43 3.77 27.50
CA PHE A 246 -8.63 4.90 27.02
C PHE A 246 -9.38 6.23 27.13
N ARG A 247 -10.63 6.26 26.67
CA ARG A 247 -11.46 7.48 26.71
C ARG A 247 -11.77 7.96 28.12
N SER A 248 -11.77 7.06 29.12
CA SER A 248 -12.02 7.43 30.51
C SER A 248 -10.97 8.36 31.09
N ALA A 249 -9.76 8.38 30.50
CA ALA A 249 -8.67 9.26 30.89
C ALA A 249 -8.76 10.68 30.28
N TRP A 250 -9.68 10.91 29.32
CA TRP A 250 -9.76 12.19 28.63
C TRP A 250 -10.30 13.31 29.55
N PRO A 251 -9.79 14.56 29.40
CA PRO A 251 -10.36 15.71 30.09
C PRO A 251 -11.85 15.81 29.79
N ARG A 252 -12.71 16.13 30.78
CA ARG A 252 -14.17 16.14 30.58
C ARG A 252 -14.63 17.19 29.55
N THR A 253 -13.98 18.34 29.52
CA THR A 253 -14.30 19.46 28.63
C THR A 253 -13.41 19.44 27.40
N VAL A 254 -14.01 19.72 26.23
CA VAL A 254 -13.26 20.05 25.02
C VAL A 254 -12.75 21.49 25.17
N PRO A 255 -11.47 21.80 24.85
CA PRO A 255 -10.96 23.17 24.85
C PRO A 255 -11.88 24.09 24.04
N GLU A 256 -12.02 25.37 24.39
CA GLU A 256 -12.82 26.30 23.58
C GLU A 256 -12.05 26.66 22.29
N PHE A 257 -12.73 26.81 21.16
CA PHE A 257 -12.07 27.30 19.94
C PHE A 257 -12.01 28.82 19.94
N ARG A 258 -10.81 29.39 19.75
CA ARG A 258 -10.56 30.83 19.82
C ARG A 258 -10.08 31.34 18.45
N PRO A 259 -11.00 31.78 17.56
CA PRO A 259 -10.65 32.17 16.19
C PRO A 259 -9.80 33.44 16.07
N ASN A 260 -9.73 34.26 17.11
CA ASN A 260 -9.06 35.57 17.10
C ASN A 260 -7.85 35.64 18.05
N ASP A 261 -7.23 34.49 18.36
CA ASP A 261 -6.06 34.41 19.23
C ASP A 261 -4.77 34.43 18.42
N ASP A 262 -4.50 35.57 17.78
CA ASP A 262 -3.33 35.77 16.90
C ASP A 262 -1.99 35.70 17.67
N GLU A 263 -2.02 35.78 19.00
CA GLU A 263 -0.84 35.64 19.86
C GLU A 263 -0.38 34.18 19.99
N HIS A 264 -1.25 33.20 19.70
CA HIS A 264 -0.98 31.77 19.85
C HIS A 264 -1.37 30.97 18.59
N PRO A 265 -0.79 31.29 17.42
CA PRO A 265 -1.14 30.65 16.15
C PRO A 265 -0.86 29.14 16.15
N GLU A 266 -0.03 28.65 17.06
CA GLU A 266 0.31 27.24 17.20
C GLU A 266 -0.79 26.36 17.81
N ARG A 267 -1.84 26.94 18.40
CA ARG A 267 -2.90 26.18 19.08
C ARG A 267 -3.81 25.40 18.13
N ASN A 268 -4.14 25.96 16.97
CA ASN A 268 -4.96 25.28 15.97
C ASN A 268 -4.19 25.19 14.66
N VAL A 269 -3.85 23.98 14.23
CA VAL A 269 -2.91 23.77 13.13
C VAL A 269 -3.49 22.89 12.03
N VAL A 270 -3.32 23.31 10.77
CA VAL A 270 -3.51 22.46 9.59
C VAL A 270 -2.16 21.86 9.21
N CYS A 271 -2.03 20.55 9.35
CA CYS A 271 -0.77 19.84 9.35
C CYS A 271 -0.55 19.07 8.05
N PHE A 272 0.67 19.20 7.51
CA PHE A 272 1.08 18.61 6.24
C PHE A 272 2.44 17.91 6.35
N SER A 273 2.63 16.81 5.62
CA SER A 273 3.93 16.15 5.44
C SER A 273 4.45 16.46 4.03
N LEU A 274 5.69 16.93 3.90
CA LEU A 274 6.25 17.29 2.61
C LEU A 274 7.71 16.83 2.49
N TRP A 275 8.01 16.09 1.41
CA TRP A 275 9.35 15.67 1.04
C TRP A 275 9.45 15.56 -0.47
N GLY A 276 10.68 15.52 -0.98
CA GLY A 276 11.00 15.48 -2.40
C GLY A 276 10.71 16.80 -3.12
N ASP A 277 10.89 16.76 -4.44
CA ASP A 277 10.81 17.91 -5.34
C ASP A 277 9.61 17.84 -6.31
N ASN A 278 8.77 16.81 -6.21
CA ASN A 278 7.68 16.61 -7.16
C ASN A 278 6.67 17.78 -7.12
N PRO A 279 6.51 18.51 -8.24
CA PRO A 279 5.61 19.67 -8.35
C PRO A 279 4.16 19.40 -7.94
N LYS A 280 3.72 18.15 -8.05
CA LYS A 280 2.39 17.70 -7.59
C LYS A 280 2.13 18.07 -6.13
N TYR A 281 3.17 17.93 -5.29
CA TYR A 281 3.08 18.16 -3.85
C TYR A 281 3.62 19.53 -3.47
N THR A 282 4.76 19.95 -4.04
CA THR A 282 5.43 21.20 -3.64
C THR A 282 4.61 22.44 -3.99
N TYR A 283 4.03 22.53 -5.20
CA TYR A 283 3.22 23.69 -5.58
C TYR A 283 1.88 23.72 -4.83
N ASN A 284 1.23 22.58 -4.67
CA ASN A 284 -0.02 22.51 -3.90
C ASN A 284 0.22 22.75 -2.40
N ALA A 285 1.40 22.44 -1.84
CA ALA A 285 1.79 22.84 -0.49
C ALA A 285 1.87 24.37 -0.35
N VAL A 286 2.48 25.07 -1.31
CA VAL A 286 2.53 26.54 -1.33
C VAL A 286 1.12 27.15 -1.43
N LEU A 287 0.26 26.57 -2.27
CA LEU A 287 -1.15 27.00 -2.36
C LEU A 287 -1.89 26.80 -1.04
N ASN A 288 -1.68 25.68 -0.35
CA ASN A 288 -2.24 25.44 0.97
C ASN A 288 -1.72 26.46 2.00
N ALA A 289 -0.42 26.75 2.02
CA ALA A 289 0.16 27.78 2.88
C ALA A 289 -0.51 29.16 2.67
N LYS A 290 -0.80 29.50 1.41
CA LYS A 290 -1.52 30.72 1.05
C LYS A 290 -3.00 30.71 1.46
N LYS A 291 -3.72 29.59 1.25
CA LYS A 291 -5.17 29.52 1.44
C LYS A 291 -5.60 29.28 2.88
N VAL A 292 -4.87 28.48 3.66
CA VAL A 292 -5.22 28.17 5.05
C VAL A 292 -5.53 29.41 5.89
N PRO A 293 -4.66 30.45 5.97
CA PRO A 293 -4.97 31.63 6.79
C PRO A 293 -6.15 32.46 6.26
N LEU A 294 -6.53 32.30 4.99
CA LEU A 294 -7.67 33.00 4.38
C LEU A 294 -9.00 32.29 4.65
N GLU A 295 -8.99 30.97 4.56
CA GLU A 295 -10.19 30.11 4.59
C GLU A 295 -10.48 29.59 6.01
N TYR A 296 -9.45 29.48 6.86
CA TYR A 296 -9.54 29.01 8.24
C TYR A 296 -9.10 30.08 9.26
N PRO A 297 -9.98 31.05 9.60
CA PRO A 297 -9.68 32.02 10.66
C PRO A 297 -9.32 31.34 11.98
N GLY A 298 -8.21 31.75 12.59
CA GLY A 298 -7.70 31.19 13.85
C GLY A 298 -6.92 29.87 13.71
N TRP A 299 -6.61 29.45 12.49
CA TRP A 299 -5.74 28.31 12.20
C TRP A 299 -4.45 28.74 11.50
N SER A 300 -3.36 28.05 11.79
CA SER A 300 -2.09 28.21 11.07
C SER A 300 -1.75 26.97 10.26
N ALA A 301 -1.08 27.16 9.12
CA ALA A 301 -0.54 26.05 8.35
C ALA A 301 0.81 25.61 8.96
N ARG A 302 0.98 24.29 9.13
CA ARG A 302 2.21 23.69 9.65
C ARG A 302 2.70 22.58 8.71
N PHE A 303 3.93 22.71 8.22
CA PHE A 303 4.55 21.73 7.32
C PHE A 303 5.73 21.05 8.00
N TYR A 304 5.71 19.71 8.03
CA TYR A 304 6.85 18.89 8.43
C TYR A 304 7.66 18.55 7.18
N VAL A 305 8.90 19.04 7.11
CA VAL A 305 9.73 18.99 5.89
C VAL A 305 11.10 18.36 6.15
N ASP A 306 11.59 17.52 5.24
CA ASP A 306 12.99 17.07 5.25
C ASP A 306 13.87 17.89 4.29
N GLY A 307 15.17 17.61 4.30
CA GLY A 307 16.16 18.31 3.47
C GLY A 307 16.06 18.04 1.96
N THR A 308 15.10 17.22 1.50
CA THR A 308 14.91 16.94 0.07
C THR A 308 13.96 17.91 -0.62
N VAL A 309 13.25 18.76 0.15
CA VAL A 309 12.36 19.79 -0.39
C VAL A 309 13.19 20.98 -0.92
N PRO A 310 12.92 21.49 -2.14
CA PRO A 310 13.64 22.64 -2.68
C PRO A 310 13.56 23.88 -1.77
N THR A 311 14.67 24.61 -1.62
CA THR A 311 14.78 25.73 -0.68
C THR A 311 13.82 26.87 -1.01
N GLU A 312 13.57 27.11 -2.30
CA GLU A 312 12.59 28.08 -2.79
C GLU A 312 11.16 27.74 -2.38
N ILE A 313 10.82 26.45 -2.30
CA ILE A 313 9.51 26.00 -1.83
C ILE A 313 9.40 26.25 -0.33
N VAL A 314 10.42 25.86 0.44
CA VAL A 314 10.46 26.11 1.89
C VAL A 314 10.33 27.61 2.19
N GLN A 315 11.05 28.46 1.45
CA GLN A 315 10.95 29.91 1.60
C GLN A 315 9.54 30.42 1.27
N ALA A 316 8.94 29.95 0.17
CA ALA A 316 7.57 30.32 -0.18
C ALA A 316 6.54 29.93 0.89
N LEU A 317 6.70 28.77 1.54
CA LEU A 317 5.84 28.38 2.68
C LEU A 317 5.94 29.39 3.83
N VAL A 318 7.17 29.78 4.19
CA VAL A 318 7.43 30.77 5.24
C VAL A 318 6.88 32.15 4.87
N ASP A 319 7.05 32.57 3.62
CA ASP A 319 6.57 33.87 3.12
C ASP A 319 5.04 34.00 3.20
N TYR A 320 4.31 32.89 3.04
CA TYR A 320 2.87 32.82 3.26
C TYR A 320 2.45 32.62 4.73
N GLY A 321 3.39 32.69 5.66
CA GLY A 321 3.14 32.62 7.11
C GLY A 321 2.98 31.21 7.65
N ALA A 322 3.32 30.17 6.88
CA ALA A 322 3.28 28.80 7.38
C ALA A 322 4.46 28.50 8.31
N ARG A 323 4.21 27.71 9.36
CA ARG A 323 5.25 27.20 10.25
C ARG A 323 5.90 25.97 9.64
N VAL A 324 7.19 26.05 9.35
CA VAL A 324 7.97 24.93 8.83
C VAL A 324 8.72 24.24 9.98
N ILE A 325 8.49 22.95 10.16
CA ILE A 325 9.14 22.10 11.15
C ILE A 325 10.11 21.17 10.41
N PRO A 326 11.43 21.34 10.56
CA PRO A 326 12.39 20.42 9.97
C PRO A 326 12.30 19.05 10.68
N VAL A 327 12.29 17.98 9.88
CA VAL A 327 12.39 16.59 10.35
C VAL A 327 13.58 15.90 9.69
N GLU A 328 14.15 14.92 10.38
CA GLU A 328 15.29 14.16 9.84
C GLU A 328 14.87 13.37 8.59
N ALA A 329 15.75 13.35 7.59
CA ALA A 329 15.49 12.61 6.37
C ALA A 329 15.45 11.10 6.69
N ASP A 330 14.33 10.47 6.34
CA ASP A 330 14.11 9.03 6.55
C ASP A 330 14.16 8.27 5.22
N PRO A 331 14.94 7.19 5.07
CA PRO A 331 14.91 6.37 3.86
C PRO A 331 13.58 5.61 3.68
N ARG A 332 12.79 5.44 4.75
CA ARG A 332 11.47 4.77 4.71
C ARG A 332 10.42 5.72 4.17
N THR A 333 10.28 5.79 2.85
CA THR A 333 9.38 6.73 2.15
C THR A 333 7.97 6.79 2.73
N HIS A 334 7.35 5.64 3.01
CA HIS A 334 5.96 5.59 3.51
C HIS A 334 5.83 5.92 5.00
N LEU A 335 6.93 5.90 5.78
CA LEU A 335 6.89 6.38 7.18
C LEU A 335 6.71 7.91 7.22
N LYS A 336 7.14 8.63 6.19
CA LYS A 336 7.01 10.09 6.08
C LYS A 336 5.55 10.56 6.04
N LEU A 337 4.62 9.68 5.64
CA LEU A 337 3.19 9.94 5.69
C LEU A 337 2.75 10.34 7.11
N PHE A 338 3.35 9.76 8.15
CA PHE A 338 2.93 9.98 9.53
C PHE A 338 3.37 11.33 10.12
N TRP A 339 4.24 12.10 9.46
CA TRP A 339 4.78 13.35 10.04
C TRP A 339 3.70 14.37 10.38
N ARG A 340 2.61 14.43 9.60
CA ARG A 340 1.45 15.30 9.88
C ARG A 340 0.75 14.95 11.20
N PHE A 341 0.92 13.74 11.72
CA PHE A 341 0.36 13.31 13.00
C PHE A 341 1.21 13.74 14.21
N LEU A 342 2.44 14.24 14.01
CA LEU A 342 3.28 14.73 15.10
C LEU A 342 2.63 15.89 15.88
N ALA A 343 1.74 16.64 15.24
CA ALA A 343 0.99 17.71 15.90
C ALA A 343 0.05 17.22 17.00
N THR A 344 -0.35 15.94 16.96
CA THR A 344 -1.22 15.35 17.99
C THR A 344 -0.53 15.19 19.34
N ASP A 345 0.80 15.14 19.35
CA ASP A 345 1.64 14.95 20.53
C ASP A 345 2.32 16.27 20.98
N ASP A 346 2.16 17.36 20.21
CA ASP A 346 2.72 18.67 20.56
C ASP A 346 1.89 19.34 21.65
N PRO A 347 2.44 19.61 22.85
CA PRO A 347 1.69 20.21 23.95
C PRO A 347 1.26 21.66 23.69
N SER A 348 1.80 22.33 22.68
CA SER A 348 1.34 23.67 22.28
C SER A 348 0.10 23.63 21.38
N VAL A 349 -0.26 22.45 20.85
CA VAL A 349 -1.41 22.28 19.97
C VAL A 349 -2.62 21.89 20.81
N GLU A 350 -3.73 22.60 20.61
CA GLU A 350 -5.05 22.23 21.14
C GLU A 350 -5.85 21.44 20.11
N ARG A 351 -5.76 21.84 18.83
CA ARG A 351 -6.47 21.19 17.73
C ARG A 351 -5.61 21.05 16.49
N PHE A 352 -5.86 19.98 15.75
CA PHE A 352 -5.20 19.71 14.49
C PHE A 352 -6.20 19.30 13.41
N LEU A 353 -5.87 19.62 12.16
CA LEU A 353 -6.42 19.03 10.95
C LEU A 353 -5.28 18.39 10.17
N CYS A 354 -5.39 17.14 9.77
CA CYS A 354 -4.41 16.47 8.93
C CYS A 354 -4.83 16.59 7.46
N ARG A 355 -3.92 17.08 6.62
CA ARG A 355 -4.16 17.28 5.18
C ARG A 355 -3.01 16.73 4.34
N ASP A 356 -3.37 16.24 3.16
CA ASP A 356 -2.40 15.89 2.13
C ASP A 356 -2.01 17.15 1.34
N CYS A 357 -0.74 17.28 0.97
CA CYS A 357 -0.26 18.48 0.28
C CYS A 357 -0.91 18.70 -1.08
N ASP A 358 -1.32 17.64 -1.76
CA ASP A 358 -1.90 17.66 -3.09
C ASP A 358 -3.41 17.95 -3.12
N ALA A 359 -4.04 18.07 -1.94
CA ALA A 359 -5.43 18.43 -1.75
C ALA A 359 -5.57 19.86 -1.18
N VAL A 360 -5.73 20.84 -2.06
CA VAL A 360 -5.85 22.25 -1.68
C VAL A 360 -7.16 22.50 -0.92
N VAL A 361 -7.07 23.18 0.23
CA VAL A 361 -8.25 23.48 1.06
C VAL A 361 -9.36 24.23 0.30
N ASN A 362 -10.62 23.88 0.56
CA ASN A 362 -11.79 24.48 -0.08
C ASN A 362 -12.91 24.82 0.93
N TYR A 363 -13.93 25.56 0.48
CA TYR A 363 -15.00 26.04 1.35
C TYR A 363 -15.90 24.93 1.93
N ARG A 364 -15.96 23.75 1.28
CA ARG A 364 -16.74 22.60 1.75
C ARG A 364 -16.16 22.02 3.04
N GLU A 365 -14.85 21.77 3.06
CA GLU A 365 -14.17 21.30 4.27
C GLU A 365 -14.17 22.37 5.37
N VAL A 366 -14.08 23.66 5.03
CA VAL A 366 -14.16 24.75 6.01
C VAL A 366 -15.53 24.75 6.69
N ALA A 367 -16.62 24.66 5.92
CA ALA A 367 -17.97 24.61 6.47
C ALA A 367 -18.16 23.40 7.41
N ALA A 368 -17.68 22.23 7.00
CA ALA A 368 -17.75 21.01 7.81
C ALA A 368 -16.94 21.13 9.12
N VAL A 369 -15.75 21.73 9.06
CA VAL A 369 -14.92 22.00 10.25
C VAL A 369 -15.62 22.98 11.19
N GLN A 370 -16.26 24.03 10.68
CA GLN A 370 -17.02 24.96 11.53
C GLN A 370 -18.17 24.26 12.25
N GLU A 371 -18.92 23.39 11.57
CA GLU A 371 -19.96 22.60 12.23
C GLU A 371 -19.36 21.64 13.28
N TRP A 372 -18.21 21.03 13.00
CA TRP A 372 -17.48 20.21 13.99
C TRP A 372 -17.11 21.00 15.25
N LEU A 373 -16.54 22.20 15.09
CA LEU A 373 -16.15 23.04 16.23
C LEU A 373 -17.36 23.38 17.13
N LEU A 374 -18.56 23.49 16.56
CA LEU A 374 -19.81 23.74 17.28
C LEU A 374 -20.46 22.47 17.86
N SER A 375 -20.06 21.28 17.40
CA SER A 375 -20.70 20.01 17.79
C SER A 375 -20.34 19.53 19.20
N GLY A 376 -19.24 20.03 19.77
CA GLY A 376 -18.69 19.55 21.04
C GLY A 376 -17.99 18.19 20.96
N ARG A 377 -17.84 17.61 19.77
CA ARG A 377 -17.07 16.37 19.55
C ARG A 377 -15.58 16.63 19.54
N ARG A 378 -14.77 15.71 20.06
CA ARG A 378 -13.30 15.84 20.03
C ARG A 378 -12.69 15.60 18.67
N PHE A 379 -13.33 14.81 17.82
CA PHE A 379 -12.77 14.41 16.53
C PHE A 379 -13.72 14.69 15.37
N HIS A 380 -13.14 14.81 14.18
CA HIS A 380 -13.83 15.04 12.92
C HIS A 380 -13.25 14.17 11.82
N VAL A 381 -14.13 13.52 11.06
CA VAL A 381 -13.79 12.77 9.85
C VAL A 381 -14.70 13.23 8.71
N MET A 382 -14.16 13.26 7.50
CA MET A 382 -14.86 13.68 6.28
C MET A 382 -14.81 12.59 5.22
N ARG A 383 -15.91 12.39 4.48
CA ARG A 383 -16.05 11.49 3.32
C ARG A 383 -17.08 12.06 2.33
N ASP A 384 -16.63 12.86 1.37
CA ASP A 384 -17.52 13.57 0.42
C ASP A 384 -17.47 13.01 -1.02
N HIS A 385 -16.92 11.82 -1.22
CA HIS A 385 -16.90 11.13 -2.52
C HIS A 385 -17.18 9.63 -2.33
N PRO A 386 -17.84 8.94 -3.29
CA PRO A 386 -18.03 7.49 -3.21
C PRO A 386 -16.73 6.65 -3.25
N GLU A 387 -15.58 7.24 -3.56
CA GLU A 387 -14.31 6.51 -3.42
C GLU A 387 -13.75 6.54 -2.01
N HIS A 388 -14.29 7.40 -1.14
CA HIS A 388 -13.89 7.52 0.26
C HIS A 388 -14.47 6.39 1.12
N ALA A 389 -14.29 5.14 0.66
CA ALA A 389 -14.69 3.91 1.34
C ALA A 389 -13.60 3.41 2.32
N GLU A 390 -13.04 4.34 3.10
CA GLU A 390 -12.15 4.05 4.24
C GLU A 390 -12.69 4.71 5.51
N LEU A 391 -12.47 4.07 6.67
CA LEU A 391 -13.00 4.54 7.95
C LEU A 391 -12.52 5.95 8.26
N MET A 392 -11.23 6.18 8.02
CA MET A 392 -10.56 7.46 8.18
C MET A 392 -9.65 7.73 6.99
N MET A 393 -9.95 8.76 6.22
CA MET A 393 -9.05 9.27 5.19
C MET A 393 -7.92 10.05 5.88
N ALA A 394 -6.66 9.67 5.64
CA ALA A 394 -5.53 10.19 6.41
C ALA A 394 -5.26 11.69 6.19
N GLY A 395 -5.68 12.24 5.05
CA GLY A 395 -5.68 13.67 4.73
C GLY A 395 -7.01 14.39 4.97
N MET A 396 -8.00 13.79 5.65
CA MET A 396 -9.32 14.40 5.86
C MET A 396 -9.89 14.09 7.26
N TRP A 397 -9.08 14.32 8.28
CA TRP A 397 -9.51 14.16 9.66
C TRP A 397 -8.84 15.20 10.56
N GLY A 398 -9.44 15.42 11.74
CA GLY A 398 -8.92 16.32 12.74
C GLY A 398 -9.40 15.98 14.14
N GLY A 399 -8.83 16.65 15.12
CA GLY A 399 -9.24 16.44 16.49
C GLY A 399 -8.57 17.35 17.50
N VAL A 400 -8.87 17.07 18.77
CA VAL A 400 -8.18 17.65 19.93
C VAL A 400 -6.85 16.91 20.13
N ALA A 401 -5.75 17.66 20.27
CA ALA A 401 -4.43 17.10 20.54
C ALA A 401 -4.27 16.70 22.01
N GLY A 402 -3.27 15.86 22.31
CA GLY A 402 -2.91 15.45 23.67
C GLY A 402 -3.86 14.46 24.36
N VAL A 403 -4.95 14.04 23.69
CA VAL A 403 -5.88 13.01 24.24
C VAL A 403 -5.65 11.62 23.63
N LEU A 404 -4.97 11.54 22.49
CA LEU A 404 -4.63 10.27 21.86
C LEU A 404 -3.28 9.73 22.39
N PRO A 405 -3.08 8.40 22.39
CA PRO A 405 -1.91 7.78 23.00
C PRO A 405 -0.63 7.89 22.16
N GLN A 406 0.08 9.02 22.25
CA GLN A 406 1.41 9.26 21.63
C GLN A 406 1.51 8.71 20.19
N LEU A 407 0.79 9.32 19.26
CA LEU A 407 0.63 8.80 17.90
C LEU A 407 1.94 8.71 17.14
N SER A 408 2.90 9.60 17.40
CA SER A 408 4.21 9.59 16.78
C SER A 408 4.96 8.27 17.04
N GLN A 409 4.96 7.81 18.29
CA GLN A 409 5.58 6.54 18.67
C GLN A 409 4.80 5.36 18.07
N GLN A 410 3.47 5.36 18.18
CA GLN A 410 2.66 4.28 17.64
C GLN A 410 2.74 4.16 16.12
N ALA A 411 2.89 5.27 15.41
CA ALA A 411 3.08 5.28 13.97
C ALA A 411 4.36 4.53 13.55
N VAL A 412 5.47 4.76 14.26
CA VAL A 412 6.74 4.05 14.01
C VAL A 412 6.58 2.56 14.34
N GLU A 413 6.04 2.22 15.50
CA GLU A 413 5.83 0.83 15.90
C GLU A 413 4.91 0.06 14.95
N TYR A 414 3.82 0.70 14.51
CA TYR A 414 2.90 0.14 13.54
C TYR A 414 3.58 -0.02 12.18
N TYR A 415 4.29 1.00 11.71
CA TYR A 415 5.03 0.91 10.46
C TYR A 415 5.98 -0.28 10.49
N GLU A 416 6.85 -0.41 11.49
CA GLU A 416 7.82 -1.50 11.59
C GLU A 416 7.18 -2.89 11.60
N SER A 417 6.06 -3.05 12.30
CA SER A 417 5.39 -4.35 12.47
C SER A 417 4.39 -4.71 11.36
N HIS A 418 3.93 -3.74 10.57
CA HIS A 418 2.90 -3.92 9.54
C HIS A 418 3.49 -4.27 8.17
N GLU A 419 2.94 -5.26 7.49
CA GLU A 419 3.24 -5.54 6.08
C GLU A 419 1.94 -5.60 5.25
N PRO A 420 1.93 -5.03 4.03
CA PRO A 420 3.07 -4.43 3.32
C PRO A 420 3.37 -2.97 3.73
N LYS A 421 4.65 -2.55 3.61
CA LYS A 421 5.07 -1.14 3.71
C LYS A 421 4.66 -0.33 2.45
N TRP A 422 3.40 0.06 2.35
CA TRP A 422 2.80 0.64 1.15
C TRP A 422 2.21 2.06 1.32
N ARG A 423 1.73 2.66 0.23
CA ARG A 423 1.32 4.08 0.16
C ARG A 423 0.09 4.48 0.98
N TRP A 424 -0.63 3.52 1.54
CA TRP A 424 -1.84 3.75 2.36
C TRP A 424 -1.67 3.24 3.80
N VAL A 425 -0.43 3.00 4.23
CA VAL A 425 -0.12 2.50 5.58
C VAL A 425 -0.61 3.44 6.69
N ASP A 426 -0.71 4.74 6.41
CA ASP A 426 -1.25 5.74 7.34
C ASP A 426 -2.77 5.55 7.53
N GLN A 427 -3.52 5.24 6.47
CA GLN A 427 -4.94 4.89 6.59
C GLN A 427 -5.14 3.55 7.31
N ASP A 428 -4.28 2.56 7.04
CA ASP A 428 -4.32 1.28 7.77
C ASP A 428 -4.11 1.49 9.27
N PHE A 429 -3.12 2.31 9.63
CA PHE A 429 -2.86 2.70 11.02
C PHE A 429 -4.06 3.40 11.64
N LEU A 430 -4.63 4.41 10.97
CA LEU A 430 -5.80 5.12 11.49
C LEU A 430 -6.98 4.18 11.70
N ARG A 431 -7.26 3.29 10.74
CA ARG A 431 -8.31 2.27 10.85
C ARG A 431 -8.07 1.33 12.04
N ASP A 432 -6.85 0.86 12.21
CA ASP A 432 -6.55 -0.22 13.16
C ASP A 432 -6.31 0.30 14.60
N ARG A 433 -5.76 1.51 14.75
CA ARG A 433 -5.32 2.05 16.05
C ARG A 433 -6.11 3.26 16.53
N VAL A 434 -6.66 4.08 15.64
CA VAL A 434 -7.29 5.35 16.01
C VAL A 434 -8.81 5.27 15.94
N TRP A 435 -9.36 4.75 14.85
CA TRP A 435 -10.80 4.69 14.61
C TRP A 435 -11.60 4.03 15.75
N PRO A 436 -11.20 2.85 16.30
CA PRO A 436 -11.94 2.22 17.40
C PRO A 436 -11.98 3.08 18.66
N ILE A 437 -10.98 3.95 18.86
CA ILE A 437 -10.92 4.87 19.99
C ILE A 437 -11.84 6.07 19.74
N ILE A 438 -11.76 6.69 18.58
CA ILE A 438 -12.41 7.99 18.36
C ILE A 438 -13.88 7.90 17.92
N LYS A 439 -14.33 6.78 17.34
CA LYS A 439 -15.65 6.68 16.67
C LYS A 439 -16.85 7.02 17.57
N ALA A 440 -16.71 6.88 18.90
CA ALA A 440 -17.72 7.23 19.89
C ALA A 440 -17.79 8.74 20.21
N ASP A 441 -16.75 9.51 19.86
CA ASP A 441 -16.62 10.95 20.10
C ASP A 441 -16.12 11.71 18.86
N CYS A 442 -16.69 11.33 17.71
CA CYS A 442 -16.35 11.88 16.40
C CYS A 442 -17.61 12.42 15.73
N LEU A 443 -17.54 13.65 15.21
CA LEU A 443 -18.48 14.11 14.18
C LEU A 443 -17.99 13.58 12.83
N VAL A 444 -18.87 12.98 12.06
CA VAL A 444 -18.56 12.48 10.72
C VAL A 444 -19.41 13.23 9.72
N HIS A 445 -18.76 13.88 8.75
CA HIS A 445 -19.43 14.42 7.58
C HIS A 445 -19.29 13.43 6.42
N ASP A 446 -20.41 12.87 5.97
CA ASP A 446 -20.46 11.78 5.01
C ASP A 446 -21.74 11.86 4.16
N ASP A 447 -21.57 11.96 2.85
CA ASP A 447 -22.69 12.03 1.89
C ASP A 447 -23.09 10.67 1.30
N PHE A 448 -22.43 9.58 1.68
CA PHE A 448 -22.60 8.30 0.99
C PHE A 448 -22.89 7.14 1.93
N TYR A 449 -22.21 7.06 3.09
CA TYR A 449 -22.13 5.81 3.85
C TYR A 449 -22.72 5.85 5.27
N ALA A 450 -23.20 7.00 5.72
CA ALA A 450 -23.93 7.15 6.99
C ALA A 450 -23.33 6.35 8.18
N MET A 451 -21.99 6.36 8.32
CA MET A 451 -21.27 5.47 9.24
C MET A 451 -20.54 6.27 10.34
N GLY A 452 -20.75 5.89 11.60
CA GLY A 452 -20.24 6.59 12.79
C GLY A 452 -21.38 7.08 13.68
N GLY A 453 -21.10 7.33 14.96
CA GLY A 453 -22.15 7.66 15.95
C GLY A 453 -22.90 8.97 15.68
N ASP A 454 -22.16 10.03 15.32
CA ASP A 454 -22.70 11.34 14.95
C ASP A 454 -22.35 11.61 13.49
N CYS A 455 -23.11 11.00 12.57
CA CYS A 455 -22.88 11.10 11.14
C CYS A 455 -23.90 12.03 10.49
N ARG A 456 -23.42 12.99 9.70
CA ARG A 456 -24.22 14.04 9.06
C ARG A 456 -23.80 14.23 7.61
N ARG A 457 -24.70 14.80 6.81
CA ARG A 457 -24.38 15.31 5.48
C ARG A 457 -23.50 16.55 5.60
N PHE A 458 -22.72 16.85 4.56
CA PHE A 458 -22.00 18.13 4.51
C PHE A 458 -22.97 19.32 4.59
N PRO A 459 -22.55 20.47 5.16
CA PRO A 459 -23.41 21.64 5.29
C PRO A 459 -24.01 22.06 3.95
N ALA A 460 -25.32 22.35 3.93
CA ALA A 460 -26.01 22.76 2.71
C ALA A 460 -25.43 24.07 2.15
N GLY A 461 -25.32 24.18 0.82
CA GLY A 461 -24.72 25.34 0.15
C GLY A 461 -23.19 25.26 0.04
N SER A 462 -22.59 24.16 0.51
CA SER A 462 -21.15 23.90 0.39
C SER A 462 -20.82 22.89 -0.73
N GLU A 463 -21.75 22.64 -1.65
CA GLU A 463 -21.57 21.70 -2.78
C GLU A 463 -20.44 22.14 -3.70
N LEU A 464 -19.54 21.20 -4.02
CA LEU A 464 -18.48 21.38 -5.00
C LEU A 464 -18.98 20.99 -6.40
N SER A 465 -18.21 21.34 -7.43
CA SER A 465 -18.50 20.84 -8.78
C SER A 465 -18.38 19.31 -8.85
N GLU A 466 -19.02 18.66 -9.83
CA GLU A 466 -19.04 17.20 -9.93
C GLU A 466 -17.65 16.54 -10.06
N SER A 467 -16.66 17.31 -10.55
CA SER A 467 -15.27 16.90 -10.71
C SER A 467 -14.39 17.16 -9.48
N GLU A 468 -14.94 17.80 -8.44
CA GLU A 468 -14.22 18.18 -7.24
C GLU A 468 -14.76 17.45 -6.01
N HIS A 469 -13.86 17.16 -5.08
CA HIS A 469 -14.18 16.65 -3.76
C HIS A 469 -13.11 17.13 -2.76
N VAL A 470 -13.42 17.15 -1.48
CA VAL A 470 -12.48 17.34 -0.38
C VAL A 470 -11.45 16.22 -0.45
N GLY A 471 -10.16 16.56 -0.35
CA GLY A 471 -9.09 15.57 -0.59
C GLY A 471 -8.78 15.32 -2.07
N GLY A 472 -9.55 15.91 -2.99
CA GLY A 472 -9.34 15.77 -4.42
C GLY A 472 -8.04 16.42 -4.89
N TYR A 473 -7.32 15.69 -5.74
CA TYR A 473 -6.08 16.17 -6.33
C TYR A 473 -6.33 17.38 -7.24
N ARG A 474 -5.57 18.47 -7.03
CA ARG A 474 -5.54 19.61 -7.95
C ARG A 474 -4.46 19.43 -9.03
N PRO A 475 -4.82 19.35 -10.33
CA PRO A 475 -3.87 19.09 -11.40
C PRO A 475 -2.72 20.11 -11.50
N ARG A 476 -1.50 19.61 -11.74
CA ARG A 476 -0.26 20.38 -11.86
C ARG A 476 -0.37 21.64 -12.74
N PHE A 477 -1.01 21.57 -13.91
CA PHE A 477 -1.14 22.72 -14.80
C PHE A 477 -1.93 23.89 -14.16
N ALA A 478 -2.94 23.58 -13.35
CA ALA A 478 -3.68 24.61 -12.60
C ALA A 478 -2.83 25.17 -11.46
N ALA A 479 -2.04 24.33 -10.78
CA ALA A 479 -1.14 24.76 -9.71
C ALA A 479 0.02 25.65 -10.22
N GLU A 480 0.58 25.33 -11.39
CA GLU A 480 1.65 26.11 -12.04
C GLU A 480 1.17 27.49 -12.48
N GLN A 481 -0.06 27.60 -13.02
CA GLN A 481 -0.64 28.90 -13.40
C GLN A 481 -0.90 29.80 -12.19
N ASP A 482 -1.34 29.23 -11.06
CA ASP A 482 -1.56 29.98 -9.82
C ASP A 482 -0.25 30.32 -9.09
N TYR A 483 0.82 29.54 -9.31
CA TYR A 483 2.17 29.78 -8.76
C TYR A 483 2.96 30.82 -9.55
N ALA A 484 2.73 30.93 -10.87
CA ALA A 484 3.42 31.91 -11.69
C ALA A 484 3.19 33.33 -11.14
N PRO A 485 4.25 34.05 -10.68
CA PRO A 485 4.08 35.44 -10.30
C PRO A 485 3.54 36.19 -11.51
N LYS A 486 2.50 37.01 -11.31
CA LYS A 486 2.00 37.89 -12.38
C LYS A 486 3.22 38.63 -12.94
N SER A 487 3.54 38.38 -14.21
CA SER A 487 4.55 39.16 -14.93
C SER A 487 4.13 40.62 -14.85
N ASN A 488 4.98 41.43 -14.23
CA ASN A 488 4.80 42.88 -14.05
C ASN A 488 4.46 43.60 -15.35
#